data_AF-A0A534WZA2-F1
#
_entry.id   AF-A0A534WZA2-F1
#
_cell.length_a   1.000
_cell.length_b   1.000
_cell.length_c   1.000
_cell.angle_alpha   90.00
_cell.angle_beta   90.00
_cell.angle_gamma   90.00
#
_symmetry.space_group_name_H-M   'P 1'
#
loop_
_entity.id
_entity.type
_entity.pdbx_description
1 polymer ?
#
loop_
_entity_poly.entity_id
_entity_poly.type
_entity_poly.pdbx_seq_one_letter_code
_entity_poly.pdbx_strand_id
1 'polypeptide(L)'
;MLAAILLFAVGPAAAEPLFTLSEDGKTFLYRARPGDHPGGVAEMFGISQRDVPAFLAANGISDATRVGAGFVYRIPNAAARALGDRTATLEAENARLKRIAGEQRVEAERLGRAAEEARTESAVAQARATRLERLGRLWPWANAALALLLAAAAAALYTAVAAMRRHTEAERYARSLANELEEKRRASLSERQQSARQILDLEERVRTLEAKLGPRAVMGGRSAS
;
A
#
# COMPACT_ATOMS: atom_id res chain seq x y z
N MET A 1 41.66 10.24 -38.89
CA MET A 1 42.95 10.98 -38.77
C MET A 1 43.79 10.63 -39.98
N LEU A 2 43.95 11.55 -40.92
CA LEU A 2 44.83 11.39 -42.08
C LEU A 2 45.67 12.65 -42.18
N ALA A 3 46.91 12.58 -41.68
CA ALA A 3 47.91 13.61 -41.89
C ALA A 3 48.59 13.32 -43.24
N ALA A 4 48.38 14.20 -44.21
CA ALA A 4 49.10 14.21 -45.47
C ALA A 4 50.53 14.70 -45.21
N ILE A 5 51.50 13.80 -45.34
CA ILE A 5 52.92 14.11 -45.30
C ILE A 5 53.36 14.37 -46.75
N LEU A 6 53.58 15.63 -47.10
CA LEU A 6 54.26 16.00 -48.35
C LEU A 6 55.77 15.96 -48.09
N LEU A 7 56.44 14.94 -48.63
CA LEU A 7 57.87 14.72 -48.54
C LEU A 7 58.53 15.27 -49.82
N PHE A 8 59.16 16.44 -49.75
CA PHE A 8 60.10 16.89 -50.79
C PHE A 8 61.53 16.54 -50.36
N ALA A 9 62.14 15.59 -51.07
CA ALA A 9 63.53 15.21 -50.91
C ALA A 9 64.39 15.92 -51.97
N VAL A 10 65.33 16.78 -51.53
CA VAL A 10 66.43 17.32 -52.34
C VAL A 10 67.71 17.29 -51.51
N GLY A 11 68.70 16.51 -51.97
CA GLY A 11 70.15 16.76 -51.89
C GLY A 11 70.89 16.68 -50.52
N PRO A 12 72.03 15.96 -50.42
CA PRO A 12 72.78 15.80 -49.18
C PRO A 12 73.74 16.97 -48.94
N ALA A 13 73.28 17.95 -48.20
CA ALA A 13 74.11 18.72 -47.27
C ALA A 13 73.31 18.71 -45.97
N ALA A 14 73.95 18.34 -44.85
CA ALA A 14 73.31 18.36 -43.54
C ALA A 14 73.03 19.82 -43.10
N ALA A 15 72.11 20.49 -43.80
CA ALA A 15 71.54 21.74 -43.39
C ALA A 15 70.57 21.41 -42.27
N GLU A 16 70.98 21.67 -41.04
CA GLU A 16 70.08 21.59 -39.90
C GLU A 16 68.77 22.32 -40.22
N PRO A 17 67.61 21.73 -39.87
CA PRO A 17 66.32 22.33 -40.15
C PRO A 17 66.28 23.76 -39.60
N LEU A 18 66.01 24.71 -40.51
CA LEU A 18 65.96 26.14 -40.21
C LEU A 18 64.95 26.47 -39.10
N PHE A 19 63.90 25.65 -39.03
CA PHE A 19 62.82 25.70 -38.08
C PHE A 19 62.65 24.36 -37.42
N THR A 20 62.74 24.33 -36.10
CA THR A 20 62.33 23.19 -35.30
C THR A 20 61.29 23.63 -34.29
N LEU A 21 60.28 22.79 -34.08
CA LEU A 21 59.35 22.99 -32.98
C LEU A 21 59.99 22.39 -31.73
N SER A 22 59.97 23.13 -30.63
CA SER A 22 60.38 22.61 -29.33
C SER A 22 59.47 21.44 -28.91
N GLU A 23 59.96 20.51 -28.09
CA GLU A 23 59.22 19.29 -27.67
C GLU A 23 57.87 19.60 -27.03
N ASP A 24 57.73 20.77 -26.42
CA ASP A 24 56.51 21.26 -25.79
C ASP A 24 55.51 21.89 -26.78
N GLY A 25 55.88 22.04 -28.06
CA GLY A 25 55.01 22.58 -29.12
C GLY A 25 54.69 24.08 -29.02
N LYS A 26 55.15 24.73 -27.95
CA LYS A 26 54.82 26.11 -27.59
C LYS A 26 55.79 27.13 -28.14
N THR A 27 56.97 26.69 -28.58
CA THR A 27 58.05 27.56 -29.04
C THR A 27 58.62 27.03 -30.35
N PHE A 28 58.75 27.89 -31.33
CA PHE A 28 59.55 27.64 -32.53
C PHE A 28 60.99 28.04 -32.26
N LEU A 29 61.92 27.21 -32.69
CA LEU A 29 63.34 27.47 -32.72
C LEU A 29 63.72 27.83 -34.16
N TYR A 30 64.22 29.04 -34.37
CA TYR A 30 64.67 29.52 -35.67
C TYR A 30 66.18 29.74 -35.67
N ARG A 31 66.90 29.11 -36.59
CA ARG A 31 68.35 29.30 -36.73
C ARG A 31 68.66 30.42 -37.73
N ALA A 32 69.36 31.45 -37.27
CA ALA A 32 69.70 32.65 -38.05
C ALA A 32 70.60 32.32 -39.25
N ARG A 33 70.25 32.83 -40.42
CA ARG A 33 71.06 32.71 -41.64
C ARG A 33 72.09 33.85 -41.74
N PRO A 34 73.16 33.68 -42.54
CA PRO A 34 74.04 34.79 -42.88
C PRO A 34 73.24 35.94 -43.51
N GLY A 35 73.30 37.13 -42.92
CA GLY A 35 72.55 38.31 -43.36
C GLY A 35 71.23 38.55 -42.62
N ASP A 36 70.76 37.61 -41.80
CA ASP A 36 69.61 37.86 -40.91
C ASP A 36 70.02 38.82 -39.80
N HIS A 37 69.21 39.86 -39.60
CA HIS A 37 69.32 40.74 -38.45
C HIS A 37 68.11 40.57 -37.53
N PRO A 38 68.26 40.78 -36.21
CA PRO A 38 67.21 40.44 -35.24
C PRO A 38 65.86 41.12 -35.48
N GLY A 39 65.86 42.36 -36.01
CA GLY A 39 64.63 43.06 -36.38
C GLY A 39 63.86 42.43 -37.54
N GLY A 40 64.57 41.95 -38.57
CA GLY A 40 63.94 41.30 -39.73
C GLY A 40 63.41 39.91 -39.38
N VAL A 41 64.12 39.18 -38.50
CA VAL A 41 63.63 37.92 -37.94
C VAL A 41 62.36 38.15 -37.12
N ALA A 42 62.31 39.18 -36.26
CA ALA A 42 61.12 39.50 -35.48
C ALA A 42 59.91 39.84 -36.39
N GLU A 43 60.13 40.63 -37.45
CA GLU A 43 59.11 40.99 -38.43
C GLU A 43 58.57 39.76 -39.19
N MET A 44 59.43 38.80 -39.54
CA MET A 44 59.04 37.54 -40.19
C MET A 44 58.05 36.72 -39.35
N PHE A 45 58.08 36.85 -38.02
CA PHE A 45 57.11 36.20 -37.12
C PHE A 45 55.95 37.12 -36.70
N GLY A 46 55.78 38.26 -37.37
CA GLY A 46 54.71 39.20 -37.09
C GLY A 46 54.85 39.93 -35.76
N ILE A 47 56.06 39.98 -35.19
CA ILE A 47 56.33 40.75 -33.97
C ILE A 47 56.36 42.23 -34.37
N SER A 48 55.47 43.02 -33.76
CA SER A 48 55.38 44.46 -34.01
C SER A 48 56.65 45.18 -33.56
N GLN A 49 57.03 46.27 -34.23
CA GLN A 49 58.24 47.05 -33.89
C GLN A 49 58.31 47.48 -32.41
N ARG A 50 57.14 47.71 -31.79
CA ARG A 50 57.00 48.02 -30.36
C ARG A 50 57.47 46.88 -29.44
N ASP A 51 57.35 45.62 -29.88
CA ASP A 51 57.60 44.42 -29.10
C ASP A 51 58.98 43.79 -29.41
N VAL A 52 59.69 44.32 -30.40
CA VAL A 52 61.06 43.88 -30.75
C VAL A 52 62.02 43.94 -29.56
N PRO A 53 62.06 45.00 -28.71
CA PRO A 53 62.94 45.00 -27.53
C PRO A 53 62.64 43.85 -26.56
N ALA A 54 61.36 43.51 -26.37
CA ALA A 54 60.95 42.39 -25.52
C ALA A 54 61.32 41.03 -26.14
N PHE A 55 61.22 40.89 -27.46
CA PHE A 55 61.67 39.71 -28.19
C PHE A 55 63.19 39.48 -28.06
N LEU A 56 63.99 40.55 -28.16
CA LEU A 56 65.45 40.46 -27.97
C LEU A 56 65.80 40.06 -26.54
N ALA A 57 65.15 40.68 -25.55
CA ALA A 57 65.35 40.36 -24.13
C ALA A 57 64.98 38.89 -23.81
N ALA A 58 63.87 38.39 -24.35
CA ALA A 58 63.44 36.99 -24.19
C ALA A 58 64.42 35.97 -24.79
N ASN A 59 65.21 36.40 -25.77
CA ASN A 59 66.26 35.61 -26.40
C ASN A 59 67.66 35.86 -25.79
N GLY A 60 67.76 36.67 -24.74
CA GLY A 60 69.03 37.00 -24.08
C GLY A 60 69.96 37.88 -24.92
N ILE A 61 69.42 38.60 -25.91
CA ILE A 61 70.18 39.47 -26.81
C ILE A 61 70.20 40.89 -26.23
N SER A 62 71.37 41.34 -25.77
CA SER A 62 71.58 42.70 -25.24
C SER A 62 72.02 43.71 -26.31
N ASP A 63 72.63 43.24 -27.40
CA ASP A 63 73.07 44.06 -28.53
C ASP A 63 72.68 43.37 -29.85
N ALA A 64 71.78 44.00 -30.60
CA ALA A 64 71.24 43.47 -31.84
C ALA A 64 72.28 43.42 -32.99
N THR A 65 73.39 44.16 -32.87
CA THR A 65 74.46 44.17 -33.89
C THR A 65 75.46 43.02 -33.74
N ARG A 66 75.42 42.32 -32.60
CA ARG A 66 76.38 41.26 -32.24
C ARG A 66 75.83 39.84 -32.46
N VAL A 67 74.63 39.70 -33.02
CA VAL A 67 74.03 38.39 -33.31
C VAL A 67 74.58 37.88 -34.64
N GLY A 68 75.44 36.87 -34.57
CA GLY A 68 76.04 36.25 -35.74
C GLY A 68 75.17 35.14 -36.34
N ALA A 69 75.52 34.73 -37.57
CA ALA A 69 74.90 33.58 -38.24
C ALA A 69 74.98 32.32 -37.36
N GLY A 70 73.92 31.50 -37.39
CA GLY A 70 73.81 30.27 -36.61
C GLY A 70 73.21 30.43 -35.22
N PHE A 71 72.90 31.66 -34.77
CA PHE A 71 72.15 31.91 -33.52
C PHE A 71 70.75 31.29 -33.57
N VAL A 72 70.26 30.74 -32.46
CA VAL A 72 68.93 30.10 -32.38
C VAL A 72 67.96 30.98 -31.60
N TYR A 73 67.01 31.58 -32.32
CA TYR A 73 65.90 32.34 -31.73
C TYR A 73 64.81 31.41 -31.23
N ARG A 74 64.33 31.67 -30.01
CA ARG A 74 63.12 31.12 -29.41
C ARG A 74 61.96 32.06 -29.67
N ILE A 75 60.97 31.58 -30.42
CA ILE A 75 59.80 32.35 -30.84
C ILE A 75 58.53 31.70 -30.27
N PRO A 76 57.72 32.42 -29.48
CA PRO A 76 56.47 31.89 -28.96
C PRO A 76 55.47 31.55 -30.07
N ASN A 77 54.84 30.39 -29.99
CA ASN A 77 53.78 29.97 -30.91
C ASN A 77 52.42 30.50 -30.44
N ALA A 78 51.99 31.64 -30.99
CA ALA A 78 50.70 32.25 -30.67
C ALA A 78 49.50 31.34 -30.98
N ALA A 79 49.58 30.52 -32.03
CA ALA A 79 48.51 29.59 -32.40
C ALA A 79 48.37 28.44 -31.39
N ALA A 80 49.48 27.89 -30.89
CA ALA A 80 49.45 26.87 -29.83
C ALA A 80 48.86 27.42 -28.52
N ARG A 81 49.19 28.67 -28.17
CA ARG A 81 48.59 29.34 -27.01
C ARG A 81 47.09 29.53 -27.16
N ALA A 82 46.64 30.08 -28.31
CA ALA A 82 45.22 30.29 -28.58
C ALA A 82 44.42 28.97 -28.59
N LEU A 83 45.02 27.88 -29.10
CA LEU A 83 44.42 26.56 -29.05
C LEU A 83 44.30 26.05 -27.61
N GLY A 84 45.37 26.18 -26.80
CA GLY A 84 45.36 25.81 -25.39
C GLY A 84 44.33 26.57 -24.56
N ASP A 85 44.20 27.88 -24.80
CA ASP A 85 43.18 28.71 -24.15
C ASP A 85 41.77 28.24 -24.55
N ARG A 86 41.55 27.90 -25.83
CA ARG A 86 40.26 27.39 -26.32
C ARG A 86 39.92 26.00 -25.79
N THR A 87 40.90 25.11 -25.64
CA THR A 87 40.65 23.81 -25.02
C THR A 87 40.33 23.95 -23.53
N ALA A 88 41.04 24.83 -22.82
CA ALA A 88 40.76 25.09 -21.41
C ALA A 88 39.34 25.65 -21.19
N THR A 89 38.87 26.56 -22.07
CA THR A 89 37.49 27.06 -21.98
C THR A 89 36.46 25.99 -22.29
N LEU A 90 36.69 25.15 -23.31
CA LEU A 90 35.81 24.03 -23.64
C LEU A 90 35.78 22.96 -22.53
N GLU A 91 36.90 22.70 -21.87
CA GLU A 91 36.97 21.80 -20.72
C GLU A 91 36.19 22.35 -19.52
N ALA A 92 36.34 23.65 -19.24
CA ALA A 92 35.59 24.32 -18.19
C ALA A 92 34.07 24.29 -18.47
N GLU A 93 33.67 24.52 -19.73
CA GLU A 93 32.27 24.45 -20.15
C GLU A 93 31.72 23.02 -20.06
N ASN A 94 32.46 22.01 -20.52
CA ASN A 94 32.10 20.60 -20.34
C ASN A 94 31.95 20.22 -18.87
N ALA A 95 32.85 20.68 -18.00
CA ALA A 95 32.76 20.44 -16.57
C ALA A 95 31.53 21.11 -15.96
N ARG A 96 31.14 22.31 -16.42
CA ARG A 96 29.90 22.97 -16.02
C ARG A 96 28.67 22.18 -16.48
N LEU A 97 28.62 21.78 -17.75
CA LEU A 97 27.50 21.00 -18.30
C LEU A 97 27.32 19.66 -17.60
N LYS A 98 28.42 18.96 -17.28
CA LYS A 98 28.37 17.71 -16.49
C LYS A 98 27.77 17.93 -15.10
N ARG A 99 28.08 19.04 -14.43
CA ARG A 99 27.48 19.38 -13.13
C ARG A 99 25.98 19.61 -13.26
N ILE A 100 25.55 20.42 -14.23
CA ILE A 100 24.12 20.70 -14.48
C ILE A 100 23.38 19.40 -14.82
N ALA A 101 23.94 18.54 -15.67
CA ALA A 101 23.34 17.26 -16.00
C ALA A 101 23.24 16.32 -14.78
N GLY A 102 24.23 16.36 -13.88
CA GLY A 102 24.19 15.64 -12.61
C GLY A 102 23.08 16.16 -11.69
N GLU A 103 22.96 17.48 -11.54
CA GLU A 103 21.91 18.14 -10.75
C GLU A 103 20.51 17.78 -11.28
N GLN A 104 20.30 17.86 -12.60
CA GLN A 104 19.03 17.49 -13.23
C GLN A 104 18.67 16.02 -13.05
N ARG A 105 19.66 15.10 -13.07
CA ARG A 105 19.42 13.68 -12.79
C ARG A 105 18.96 13.47 -11.35
N VAL A 106 19.61 14.13 -10.39
CA VAL A 106 19.22 14.05 -8.97
C VAL A 106 17.82 14.63 -8.76
N GLU A 107 17.49 15.74 -9.43
CA GLU A 107 16.15 16.32 -9.38
C GLU A 107 15.09 15.39 -9.99
N ALA A 108 15.37 14.78 -11.15
CA ALA A 108 14.49 13.80 -11.77
C ALA A 108 14.26 12.57 -10.88
N GLU A 109 15.31 12.06 -10.22
CA GLU A 109 15.18 10.95 -9.26
C GLU A 109 14.36 11.33 -8.02
N ARG A 110 14.47 12.58 -7.54
CA ARG A 110 13.64 13.09 -6.44
C ARG A 110 12.18 13.20 -6.85
N LEU A 111 11.91 13.77 -8.03
CA LEU A 111 10.55 13.87 -8.57
C LEU A 111 9.96 12.49 -8.84
N GLY A 112 10.75 11.53 -9.32
CA GLY A 112 10.35 10.14 -9.49
C GLY A 112 9.90 9.50 -8.17
N ARG A 113 10.73 9.63 -7.12
CA ARG A 113 10.39 9.13 -5.77
C ARG A 113 9.13 9.78 -5.20
N ALA A 114 9.00 11.11 -5.31
CA ALA A 114 7.80 11.81 -4.85
C ALA A 114 6.53 11.37 -5.62
N ALA A 115 6.65 11.10 -6.92
CA ALA A 115 5.55 10.59 -7.72
C ALA A 115 5.15 9.16 -7.33
N GLU A 116 6.12 8.30 -6.98
CA GLU A 116 5.86 6.96 -6.45
C GLU A 116 5.17 7.02 -5.09
N GLU A 117 5.66 7.86 -4.17
CA GLU A 117 5.04 8.08 -2.86
C GLU A 117 3.57 8.51 -3.03
N ALA A 118 3.30 9.51 -3.87
CA ALA A 118 1.93 9.96 -4.16
C ALA A 118 1.04 8.85 -4.77
N ARG A 119 1.60 7.99 -5.63
CA ARG A 119 0.89 6.81 -6.17
C ARG A 119 0.58 5.79 -5.07
N THR A 120 1.49 5.57 -4.13
CA THR A 120 1.23 4.64 -3.02
C THR A 120 0.16 5.18 -2.06
N GLU A 121 0.20 6.48 -1.74
CA GLU A 121 -0.81 7.12 -0.90
C GLU A 121 -2.20 7.06 -1.53
N SER A 122 -2.30 7.37 -2.82
CA SER A 122 -3.56 7.27 -3.56
C SER A 122 -4.07 5.83 -3.67
N ALA A 123 -3.19 4.83 -3.87
CA ALA A 123 -3.58 3.43 -3.85
C ALA A 123 -4.12 2.99 -2.48
N VAL A 124 -3.50 3.44 -1.38
CA VAL A 124 -4.00 3.18 -0.02
C VAL A 124 -5.36 3.85 0.20
N ALA A 125 -5.54 5.10 -0.23
CA ALA A 125 -6.81 5.81 -0.14
C ALA A 125 -7.92 5.11 -0.94
N GLN A 126 -7.63 4.67 -2.17
CA GLN A 126 -8.56 3.91 -3.01
C GLN A 126 -8.92 2.56 -2.39
N ALA A 127 -7.94 1.83 -1.85
CA ALA A 127 -8.21 0.57 -1.16
C ALA A 127 -9.14 0.76 0.05
N ARG A 128 -8.96 1.84 0.82
CA ARG A 128 -9.88 2.19 1.92
C ARG A 128 -11.29 2.50 1.40
N ALA A 129 -11.41 3.27 0.33
CA ALA A 129 -12.70 3.61 -0.28
C ALA A 129 -13.46 2.35 -0.76
N THR A 130 -12.79 1.44 -1.48
CA THR A 130 -13.40 0.18 -1.95
C THR A 130 -13.85 -0.72 -0.79
N ARG A 131 -13.11 -0.75 0.32
CA ARG A 131 -13.49 -1.51 1.52
C ARG A 131 -14.76 -0.95 2.15
N LEU A 132 -14.88 0.37 2.25
CA LEU A 132 -16.07 1.03 2.76
C LEU A 132 -17.27 0.83 1.83
N GLU A 133 -17.07 0.86 0.51
CA GLU A 133 -18.15 0.58 -0.45
C GLU A 133 -18.67 -0.85 -0.31
N ARG A 134 -17.76 -1.85 -0.19
CA ARG A 134 -18.14 -3.25 0.00
C ARG A 134 -18.93 -3.44 1.31
N LEU A 135 -18.50 -2.79 2.40
CA LEU A 135 -19.22 -2.82 3.68
C LEU A 135 -20.59 -2.15 3.57
N GLY A 136 -20.67 -0.98 2.94
CA GLY A 136 -21.92 -0.26 2.70
C GLY A 136 -22.93 -1.08 1.90
N ARG A 137 -22.45 -1.84 0.90
CA ARG A 137 -23.30 -2.75 0.10
C ARG A 137 -23.82 -3.95 0.90
N LEU A 138 -23.03 -4.47 1.84
CA LEU A 138 -23.39 -5.63 2.67
C LEU A 138 -24.21 -5.24 3.92
N TRP A 139 -24.10 -4.00 4.37
CA TRP A 139 -24.81 -3.47 5.53
C TRP A 139 -26.33 -3.72 5.53
N PRO A 140 -27.08 -3.44 4.45
CA PRO A 140 -28.52 -3.72 4.44
C PRO A 140 -28.84 -5.21 4.56
N TRP A 141 -28.03 -6.08 3.96
CA TRP A 141 -28.19 -7.54 4.08
C TRP A 141 -27.91 -8.03 5.49
N ALA A 142 -26.89 -7.48 6.15
CA ALA A 142 -26.59 -7.78 7.56
C ALA A 142 -27.77 -7.36 8.47
N ASN A 143 -28.33 -6.16 8.25
CA ASN A 143 -29.52 -5.71 9.00
C ASN A 143 -30.76 -6.57 8.72
N ALA A 144 -30.98 -6.96 7.47
CA ALA A 144 -32.08 -7.84 7.11
C ALA A 144 -31.93 -9.23 7.76
N ALA A 145 -30.73 -9.81 7.75
CA ALA A 145 -30.43 -11.07 8.41
C ALA A 145 -30.62 -10.99 9.95
N LEU A 146 -30.17 -9.90 10.57
CA LEU A 146 -30.39 -9.62 11.99
C LEU A 146 -31.88 -9.53 12.32
N ALA A 147 -32.65 -8.77 11.53
CA ALA A 147 -34.10 -8.65 11.70
C ALA A 147 -34.82 -10.00 11.56
N LEU A 148 -34.39 -10.83 10.61
CA LEU A 148 -34.90 -12.19 10.42
C LEU A 148 -34.60 -13.09 11.62
N LEU A 149 -33.37 -13.03 12.17
CA LEU A 149 -32.99 -13.77 13.37
C LEU A 149 -33.82 -13.35 14.58
N LEU A 150 -34.04 -12.04 14.77
CA LEU A 150 -34.87 -11.52 15.85
C LEU A 150 -36.33 -11.96 15.70
N ALA A 151 -36.88 -11.92 14.49
CA ALA A 151 -38.23 -12.40 14.20
C ALA A 151 -38.38 -13.91 14.49
N ALA A 152 -37.39 -14.71 14.09
CA ALA A 152 -37.37 -16.14 14.37
C ALA A 152 -37.27 -16.44 15.88
N ALA A 153 -36.43 -15.70 16.60
CA ALA A 153 -36.31 -15.82 18.05
C ALA A 153 -37.62 -15.44 18.76
N ALA A 154 -38.28 -14.36 18.32
CA ALA A 154 -39.57 -13.94 18.85
C ALA A 154 -40.67 -14.98 18.58
N ALA A 155 -40.69 -15.57 17.38
CA ALA A 155 -41.62 -16.64 17.04
C ALA A 155 -41.38 -17.90 17.90
N ALA A 156 -40.12 -18.31 18.08
CA ALA A 156 -39.77 -19.43 18.95
C ALA A 156 -40.21 -19.17 20.40
N LEU A 157 -39.92 -17.99 20.94
CA LEU A 157 -40.34 -17.60 22.28
C LEU A 157 -41.87 -17.62 22.42
N TYR A 158 -42.59 -17.09 21.42
CA TYR A 158 -44.04 -17.10 21.40
C TYR A 158 -44.60 -18.53 21.43
N THR A 159 -44.06 -19.44 20.62
CA THR A 159 -44.50 -20.85 20.60
C THR A 159 -44.21 -21.56 21.92
N ALA A 160 -43.07 -21.31 22.54
CA ALA A 160 -42.71 -21.87 23.85
C ALA A 160 -43.68 -21.40 24.96
N VAL A 161 -43.98 -20.10 24.99
CA VAL A 161 -44.94 -19.54 25.95
C VAL A 161 -46.36 -20.09 25.71
N ALA A 162 -46.78 -20.19 24.44
CA ALA A 162 -48.08 -20.75 24.09
C ALA A 162 -48.21 -22.23 24.51
N ALA A 163 -47.16 -23.03 24.33
CA ALA A 163 -47.12 -24.42 24.78
C ALA A 163 -47.20 -24.50 26.32
N MET A 164 -46.45 -23.66 27.03
CA MET A 164 -46.47 -23.62 28.50
C MET A 164 -47.85 -23.24 29.05
N ARG A 165 -48.53 -22.26 28.44
CA ARG A 165 -49.90 -21.89 28.81
C ARG A 165 -50.88 -23.07 28.66
N ARG A 166 -50.81 -23.80 27.54
CA ARG A 166 -51.64 -25.00 27.33
C ARG A 166 -51.40 -26.07 28.37
N HIS A 167 -50.16 -26.29 28.81
CA HIS A 167 -49.86 -27.21 29.91
C HIS A 167 -50.50 -26.76 31.23
N THR A 168 -50.40 -25.47 31.57
CA THR A 168 -51.02 -24.95 32.80
C THR A 168 -52.55 -25.02 32.78
N GLU A 169 -53.18 -24.82 31.62
CA GLU A 169 -54.62 -24.99 31.45
C GLU A 169 -55.02 -26.45 31.59
N ALA A 170 -54.30 -27.38 30.95
CA ALA A 170 -54.56 -28.81 31.05
C ALA A 170 -54.47 -29.32 32.50
N GLU A 171 -53.51 -28.83 33.29
CA GLU A 171 -53.42 -29.16 34.71
C GLU A 171 -54.64 -28.67 35.51
N ARG A 172 -55.14 -27.46 35.22
CA ARG A 172 -56.33 -26.93 35.88
C ARG A 172 -57.57 -27.75 35.54
N TYR A 173 -57.75 -28.10 34.27
CA TYR A 173 -58.85 -28.96 33.82
C TYR A 173 -58.77 -30.37 34.44
N ALA A 174 -57.57 -30.94 34.56
CA ALA A 174 -57.40 -32.24 35.22
C ALA A 174 -57.77 -32.18 36.70
N ARG A 175 -57.40 -31.10 37.41
CA ARG A 175 -57.77 -30.89 38.82
C ARG A 175 -59.28 -30.68 38.99
N SER A 176 -59.94 -29.92 38.12
CA SER A 176 -61.39 -29.73 38.20
C SER A 176 -62.14 -31.04 37.96
N LEU A 177 -61.72 -31.85 36.97
CA LEU A 177 -62.29 -33.18 36.73
C LEU A 177 -62.08 -34.12 37.93
N ALA A 178 -60.90 -34.07 38.55
CA ALA A 178 -60.62 -34.86 39.75
C ALA A 178 -61.57 -34.47 40.90
N ASN A 179 -61.78 -33.17 41.12
CA ASN A 179 -62.72 -32.67 42.14
C ASN A 179 -64.16 -33.09 41.83
N GLU A 180 -64.62 -32.95 40.59
CA GLU A 180 -65.98 -33.39 40.19
C GLU A 180 -66.18 -34.90 40.39
N LEU A 181 -65.17 -35.72 40.08
CA LEU A 181 -65.23 -37.17 40.32
C LEU A 181 -65.26 -37.49 41.82
N GLU A 182 -64.52 -36.74 42.63
CA GLU A 182 -64.54 -36.90 44.08
C GLU A 182 -65.89 -36.48 44.67
N GLU A 183 -66.47 -35.37 44.22
CA GLU A 183 -67.82 -34.93 44.60
C GLU A 183 -68.87 -35.97 44.22
N LYS A 184 -68.84 -36.49 42.98
CA LYS A 184 -69.75 -37.56 42.54
C LYS A 184 -69.60 -38.84 43.36
N ARG A 185 -68.36 -39.23 43.71
CA ARG A 185 -68.11 -40.37 44.60
C ARG A 185 -68.71 -40.12 45.99
N ARG A 186 -68.48 -38.95 46.58
CA ARG A 186 -69.07 -38.57 47.89
C ARG A 186 -70.59 -38.56 47.84
N ALA A 187 -71.20 -38.02 46.79
CA ALA A 187 -72.64 -38.02 46.58
C ALA A 187 -73.18 -39.46 46.52
N SER A 188 -72.58 -40.33 45.70
CA SER A 188 -73.01 -41.74 45.59
C SER A 188 -72.86 -42.51 46.90
N LEU A 189 -71.82 -42.24 47.69
CA LEU A 189 -71.65 -42.82 49.02
C LEU A 189 -72.72 -42.31 49.98
N SER A 190 -73.06 -41.02 49.92
CA SER A 190 -74.12 -40.44 50.75
C SER A 190 -75.50 -41.00 50.39
N GLU A 191 -75.79 -41.20 49.11
CA GLU A 191 -77.03 -41.84 48.64
C GLU A 191 -77.11 -43.28 49.16
N ARG A 192 -76.01 -44.05 49.08
CA ARG A 192 -75.94 -45.40 49.64
C ARG A 192 -76.13 -45.44 51.16
N GLN A 193 -75.58 -44.46 51.88
CA GLN A 193 -75.80 -44.32 53.32
C GLN A 193 -77.26 -43.96 53.63
N GLN A 194 -77.88 -43.09 52.85
CA GLN A 194 -79.29 -42.75 53.00
C GLN A 194 -80.20 -43.93 52.67
N SER A 195 -79.95 -44.67 51.59
CA SER A 195 -80.71 -45.87 51.24
C SER A 195 -80.55 -46.96 52.32
N ALA A 196 -79.34 -47.15 52.86
CA ALA A 196 -79.11 -48.10 53.95
C ALA A 196 -79.90 -47.70 55.21
N ARG A 197 -79.94 -46.41 55.57
CA ARG A 197 -80.76 -45.90 56.67
C ARG A 197 -82.26 -46.10 56.41
N GLN A 198 -82.73 -45.87 55.20
CA GLN A 198 -84.13 -46.09 54.82
C GLN A 198 -84.51 -47.57 54.91
N ILE A 199 -83.64 -48.49 54.49
CA ILE A 199 -83.86 -49.93 54.63
C ILE A 199 -83.99 -50.32 56.11
N LEU A 200 -83.09 -49.82 56.96
CA LEU A 200 -83.17 -50.07 58.40
C LEU A 200 -84.47 -49.52 59.03
N ASP A 201 -84.90 -48.31 58.66
CA ASP A 201 -86.18 -47.74 59.11
C ASP A 201 -87.38 -48.57 58.61
N LEU A 202 -87.33 -49.06 57.37
CA LEU A 202 -88.35 -49.95 56.83
C LEU A 202 -88.38 -51.30 57.57
N GLU A 203 -87.24 -51.90 57.88
CA GLU A 203 -87.16 -53.13 58.68
C GLU A 203 -87.74 -52.93 60.09
N GLU A 204 -87.45 -51.79 60.74
CA GLU A 204 -88.00 -51.45 62.05
C GLU A 204 -89.53 -51.26 61.99
N ARG A 205 -90.04 -50.58 60.96
CA ARG A 205 -91.49 -50.46 60.70
C ARG A 205 -92.14 -51.80 60.43
N VAL A 206 -91.52 -52.69 59.65
CA VAL A 206 -92.04 -54.05 59.42
C VAL A 206 -92.08 -54.83 60.73
N ARG A 207 -91.01 -54.82 61.53
CA ARG A 207 -91.00 -55.48 62.85
C ARG A 207 -92.06 -54.94 63.80
N THR A 208 -92.27 -53.62 63.83
CA THR A 208 -93.31 -53.02 64.68
C THR A 208 -94.73 -53.35 64.20
N LEU A 209 -94.94 -53.48 62.88
CA LEU A 209 -96.19 -53.97 62.31
C LEU A 209 -96.42 -55.46 62.62
N GLU A 210 -95.40 -56.31 62.49
CA GLU A 210 -95.45 -57.72 62.89
C GLU A 210 -95.74 -57.87 64.39
N ALA A 211 -95.14 -57.03 65.25
CA ALA A 211 -95.43 -57.05 66.68
C ALA A 211 -96.87 -56.61 67.02
N LYS A 212 -97.48 -55.74 66.19
CA LYS A 212 -98.90 -55.34 66.32
C LYS A 212 -99.86 -56.37 65.73
N LEU A 213 -99.45 -57.09 64.69
CA LEU A 213 -100.16 -58.20 64.05
C LEU A 213 -99.68 -59.54 64.66
N GLY A 214 -100.11 -59.83 65.89
CA GLY A 214 -99.84 -61.12 66.54
C GLY A 214 -100.21 -62.33 65.65
N PRO A 215 -99.64 -63.52 65.92
CA PRO A 215 -99.57 -64.64 64.98
C PRO A 215 -100.95 -65.27 64.75
N ARG A 216 -101.69 -64.76 63.74
CA ARG A 216 -102.97 -65.35 63.33
C ARG A 216 -103.39 -64.95 61.92
N ALA A 217 -102.53 -65.18 60.92
CA ALA A 217 -102.93 -65.11 59.51
C ALA A 217 -102.04 -65.96 58.59
N VAL A 218 -101.77 -67.21 58.95
CA VAL A 218 -101.36 -68.25 57.99
C VAL A 218 -102.20 -69.49 58.29
N MET A 219 -103.42 -69.54 57.76
CA MET A 219 -104.25 -70.75 57.73
C MET A 219 -105.23 -70.65 56.56
N GLY A 220 -105.04 -71.55 55.59
CA GLY A 220 -106.00 -71.88 54.54
C GLY A 220 -105.51 -71.52 53.12
N GLY A 221 -104.87 -72.38 52.34
CA GLY A 221 -104.60 -73.81 52.53
C GLY A 221 -104.69 -74.56 51.20
N ARG A 222 -103.72 -75.46 50.97
CA ARG A 222 -103.94 -76.87 50.58
C ARG A 222 -102.58 -77.61 50.54
N SER A 223 -102.39 -78.82 51.07
CA SER A 223 -103.06 -79.64 52.09
C SER A 223 -102.32 -80.98 52.18
N ALA A 224 -102.06 -81.48 53.39
CA ALA A 224 -101.93 -82.89 53.80
C ALA A 224 -101.76 -82.85 55.34
N SER A 225 -102.54 -83.50 56.22
CA SER A 225 -103.64 -84.47 56.13
C SER A 225 -104.48 -84.32 57.40
#